data_AF-A0A1M5BHJ4-F1
#
_entry.id   AF-A0A1M5BHJ4-F1
#
_cell.length_a   1.000
_cell.length_b   1.000
_cell.length_c   1.000
_cell.angle_alpha   90.00
_cell.angle_beta   90.00
_cell.angle_gamma   90.00
#
_symmetry.space_group_name_H-M   'P 1'
#
loop_
_entity.id
_entity.type
_entity.pdbx_description
1 polymer ?
#
loop_
_entity_poly.entity_id
_entity_poly.type
_entity_poly.pdbx_seq_one_letter_code
_entity_poly.pdbx_strand_id
1 'polypeptide(L)'
;EDIRHTPWGKELYKMRGETIERVFADAKEKHGMRYTNLRGLRKVGHYLTLLFACINLKKLALWKKKQGMLPPAVPVFSLVLSKIRKIFTFNQTPLLSLSA
;
A
#
# COMPACT_ATOMS: atom_id res chain seq x y z
N GLU A 1 -9.00 -9.20 -28.19
CA GLU A 1 -9.57 -10.51 -27.80
C GLU A 1 -8.74 -11.68 -28.35
N ASP A 2 -7.89 -11.45 -29.36
CA ASP A 2 -7.11 -12.51 -30.03
C ASP A 2 -6.14 -13.27 -29.10
N ILE A 3 -5.54 -12.57 -28.13
CA ILE A 3 -4.62 -13.17 -27.15
C ILE A 3 -5.33 -14.25 -26.31
N ARG A 4 -6.62 -14.09 -26.00
CA ARG A 4 -7.37 -15.07 -25.17
C ARG A 4 -7.47 -16.43 -25.85
N HIS A 5 -7.49 -16.47 -27.18
CA HIS A 5 -7.65 -17.71 -27.94
C HIS A 5 -6.34 -18.45 -28.16
N THR A 6 -5.19 -17.82 -27.90
CA THR A 6 -3.88 -18.49 -27.93
C THR A 6 -3.76 -19.51 -26.80
N PRO A 7 -2.97 -20.59 -26.97
CA PRO A 7 -2.74 -21.57 -25.90
C PRO A 7 -2.23 -20.92 -24.60
N TRP A 8 -1.29 -19.99 -24.71
CA TRP A 8 -0.76 -19.22 -23.58
C TRP A 8 -1.84 -18.35 -22.92
N GLY A 9 -2.67 -17.66 -23.71
CA GLY A 9 -3.76 -16.85 -23.19
C GLY A 9 -4.82 -17.67 -22.45
N LYS A 10 -5.14 -18.88 -22.91
CA LYS A 10 -6.06 -19.80 -22.22
C LYS A 10 -5.52 -20.19 -20.85
N GLU A 11 -4.23 -20.53 -20.76
CA GLU A 11 -3.58 -20.88 -19.50
C GLU A 11 -3.53 -19.70 -18.53
N LEU A 12 -3.18 -18.51 -19.02
CA LEU A 12 -3.20 -17.29 -18.23
C LEU A 12 -4.62 -16.94 -17.74
N TYR A 13 -5.63 -17.12 -18.59
CA TYR A 13 -7.03 -16.88 -18.22
C TYR A 13 -7.52 -17.86 -17.15
N LYS A 14 -7.05 -19.11 -17.14
CA LYS A 14 -7.34 -20.09 -16.09
C LYS A 14 -6.87 -19.61 -14.71
N MET A 15 -5.73 -18.93 -14.64
CA MET A 15 -5.19 -18.36 -13.39
C MET A 15 -5.89 -17.07 -12.92
N ARG A 16 -6.79 -16.50 -13.72
CA ARG A 16 -7.45 -15.21 -13.43
C ARG A 16 -8.26 -15.24 -12.14
N GLY A 17 -8.97 -16.33 -11.89
CA GLY A 17 -9.78 -16.51 -10.67
C GLY A 17 -8.93 -16.40 -9.40
N GLU A 18 -7.77 -17.04 -9.42
CA GLU A 18 -6.85 -17.06 -8.28
C GLU A 18 -6.10 -15.74 -8.12
N THR A 19 -5.76 -15.07 -9.22
CA THR A 19 -4.87 -13.90 -9.16
C THR A 19 -5.64 -12.59 -9.13
N ILE A 20 -6.44 -12.34 -10.17
CA ILE A 20 -7.09 -11.05 -10.45
C ILE A 20 -8.43 -10.96 -9.73
N GLU A 21 -9.30 -11.96 -9.87
CA GLU A 21 -10.66 -11.91 -9.30
C GLU A 21 -10.62 -11.93 -7.77
N ARG A 22 -9.68 -12.67 -7.17
CA ARG A 22 -9.41 -12.63 -5.72
C ARG A 22 -9.04 -11.24 -5.22
N VAL A 23 -8.20 -10.50 -5.97
CA VAL A 23 -7.82 -9.12 -5.62
C VAL A 23 -9.02 -8.18 -5.74
N PHE A 24 -9.85 -8.35 -6.76
CA PHE A 24 -11.08 -7.56 -6.90
C PHE A 24 -12.10 -7.87 -5.80
N ALA A 25 -12.22 -9.13 -5.37
CA ALA A 25 -13.05 -9.50 -4.24
C ALA A 25 -12.55 -8.85 -2.94
N ASP A 26 -11.25 -8.90 -2.67
CA ASP A 26 -10.64 -8.21 -1.52
C ASP A 26 -10.87 -6.70 -1.57
N ALA A 27 -10.74 -6.07 -2.75
CA ALA A 27 -11.03 -4.65 -2.92
C ALA A 27 -12.50 -4.32 -2.56
N LYS A 28 -13.44 -5.16 -2.97
CA LYS A 28 -14.87 -4.98 -2.65
C LYS A 28 -15.15 -5.12 -1.15
N GLU A 29 -14.67 -6.18 -0.52
CA GLU A 29 -14.96 -6.46 0.89
C GLU A 29 -14.16 -5.59 1.86
N LYS A 30 -12.85 -5.49 1.67
CA LYS A 30 -11.93 -4.86 2.65
C LYS A 30 -11.73 -3.38 2.42
N HIS A 31 -11.96 -2.90 1.20
CA HIS A 31 -11.68 -1.53 0.81
C HIS A 31 -12.94 -0.77 0.34
N GLY A 32 -14.13 -1.30 0.63
CA GLY A 32 -15.38 -0.60 0.42
C GLY A 32 -15.76 -0.37 -1.05
N MET A 33 -15.13 -1.09 -1.99
CA MET A 33 -15.38 -0.93 -3.43
C MET A 33 -16.71 -1.53 -3.91
N ARG A 34 -17.57 -2.02 -3.01
CA ARG A 34 -18.96 -2.40 -3.34
C ARG A 34 -19.78 -1.19 -3.78
N TYR A 35 -19.46 0.00 -3.27
CA TYR A 35 -20.19 1.23 -3.53
C TYR A 35 -19.25 2.36 -3.94
N THR A 36 -19.78 3.33 -4.69
CA THR A 36 -19.04 4.51 -5.09
C THR A 36 -19.16 5.60 -4.03
N ASN A 37 -18.19 5.65 -3.12
CA ASN A 37 -18.17 6.64 -2.04
C ASN A 37 -17.72 8.04 -2.51
N LEU A 38 -17.16 8.15 -3.72
CA LEU A 38 -16.62 9.39 -4.27
C LEU A 38 -17.43 9.83 -5.50
N ARG A 39 -17.66 11.14 -5.62
CA ARG A 39 -18.32 11.74 -6.78
C ARG A 39 -17.30 12.14 -7.86
N GLY A 40 -17.53 11.65 -9.08
CA GLY A 40 -16.75 11.99 -10.29
C GLY A 40 -15.64 10.99 -10.60
N LEU A 41 -15.50 10.67 -11.90
CA LEU A 41 -14.57 9.67 -12.43
C LEU A 41 -13.13 9.90 -11.99
N ARG A 42 -12.66 11.15 -11.99
CA ARG A 42 -11.29 11.50 -11.62
C ARG A 42 -10.96 11.10 -10.17
N LYS A 43 -11.85 11.40 -9.22
CA LYS A 43 -11.64 11.06 -7.79
C LYS A 43 -11.66 9.56 -7.57
N VAL A 44 -12.60 8.86 -8.20
CA VAL A 44 -12.67 7.39 -8.17
C VAL A 44 -11.40 6.77 -8.76
N GLY A 45 -10.93 7.28 -9.90
CA GLY A 45 -9.71 6.83 -10.56
C GLY A 45 -8.47 6.99 -9.70
N HIS A 46 -8.28 8.14 -9.05
CA HIS A 46 -7.16 8.36 -8.13
C HIS A 46 -7.20 7.40 -6.93
N TYR A 47 -8.37 7.21 -6.32
CA TYR A 47 -8.54 6.27 -5.22
C TYR A 47 -8.19 4.84 -5.63
N LEU A 48 -8.74 4.37 -6.75
CA LEU A 48 -8.49 3.05 -7.31
C LEU A 48 -6.99 2.82 -7.61
N THR A 49 -6.35 3.81 -8.23
CA THR A 49 -4.93 3.75 -8.57
C THR A 49 -4.08 3.57 -7.32
N LEU A 50 -4.33 4.39 -6.30
CA LEU A 50 -3.62 4.29 -5.02
C LEU A 50 -3.88 2.94 -4.34
N LEU A 51 -5.14 2.50 -4.32
CA LEU A 51 -5.53 1.24 -3.69
C LEU A 51 -4.78 0.05 -4.29
N PHE A 52 -4.83 -0.10 -5.62
CA PHE A 52 -4.17 -1.22 -6.29
C PHE A 52 -2.63 -1.09 -6.26
N ALA A 53 -2.08 0.12 -6.29
CA ALA A 53 -0.65 0.34 -6.06
C ALA A 53 -0.22 -0.20 -4.69
N CYS A 54 -0.95 0.13 -3.63
CA CYS A 54 -0.69 -0.37 -2.28
C CYS A 54 -0.81 -1.91 -2.18
N ILE A 55 -1.83 -2.50 -2.81
CA ILE A 55 -2.00 -3.97 -2.86
C ILE A 55 -0.80 -4.63 -3.56
N ASN A 56 -0.35 -4.06 -4.66
CA ASN A 56 0.81 -4.57 -5.41
C ASN A 56 2.11 -4.41 -4.63
N LEU A 57 2.32 -3.28 -3.95
CA LEU A 57 3.47 -3.06 -3.06
C LEU A 57 3.49 -4.07 -1.91
N LYS A 58 2.33 -4.36 -1.30
CA LYS A 58 2.21 -5.40 -0.28
C LYS A 58 2.60 -6.77 -0.83
N LYS A 59 2.12 -7.15 -2.02
CA LYS A 59 2.50 -8.41 -2.68
C LYS A 59 4.00 -8.48 -2.93
N LEU A 60 4.60 -7.39 -3.42
CA LEU A 60 6.04 -7.31 -3.68
C LEU A 60 6.84 -7.46 -2.37
N ALA A 61 6.44 -6.77 -1.30
CA ALA A 61 7.10 -6.87 0.00
C ALA A 61 7.02 -8.30 0.56
N LEU A 62 5.86 -8.96 0.47
CA LEU A 62 5.70 -10.36 0.88
C LEU A 62 6.55 -11.31 0.03
N TRP A 63 6.64 -11.07 -1.28
CA TRP A 63 7.51 -11.84 -2.16
C TRP A 63 8.98 -11.68 -1.78
N LYS A 64 9.47 -10.43 -1.62
CA LYS A 64 10.85 -10.16 -1.16
C LYS A 64 11.15 -10.80 0.19
N LYS A 65 10.19 -10.78 1.12
CA LYS A 65 10.28 -11.49 2.41
C LYS A 65 10.47 -12.99 2.21
N LYS A 66 9.65 -13.62 1.36
CA LYS A 66 9.74 -15.05 1.05
C LYS A 66 11.09 -15.42 0.40
N GLN A 67 11.66 -14.51 -0.39
CA GLN A 67 12.99 -14.68 -0.99
C GLN A 67 14.16 -14.39 -0.03
N GLY A 68 13.90 -14.04 1.24
CA GLY A 68 14.95 -13.72 2.21
C GLY A 68 15.70 -12.41 1.91
N MET A 69 15.18 -11.55 1.02
CA MET A 69 15.84 -10.32 0.58
C MET A 69 15.62 -9.13 1.52
N LEU A 70 14.86 -9.33 2.61
CA LEU A 70 14.62 -8.29 3.61
C LEU A 70 15.52 -8.56 4.82
N PRO A 71 16.15 -7.52 5.39
CA PRO A 71 16.94 -7.67 6.60
C PRO A 71 16.07 -8.25 7.73
N PRO A 72 16.66 -8.99 8.69
CA PRO A 72 15.95 -9.43 9.88
C PRO A 72 15.26 -8.22 10.52
N ALA A 73 14.06 -8.42 11.07
CA ALA A 73 13.22 -7.35 11.58
C ALA A 73 13.91 -6.60 12.71
N VAL A 74 14.74 -5.62 12.37
CA VAL A 74 15.17 -4.58 13.30
C VAL A 74 13.92 -3.80 13.69
N PRO A 75 13.79 -3.33 14.94
CA PRO A 75 12.64 -2.54 15.34
C PRO A 75 12.73 -1.16 14.68
N VAL A 76 12.36 -1.08 13.39
CA VAL A 76 12.33 0.16 12.59
C VAL A 76 11.49 1.24 13.28
N PHE A 77 10.49 0.81 14.05
CA PHE A 77 9.66 1.70 14.87
C PHE A 77 10.49 2.53 15.87
N SER A 78 11.55 1.99 16.48
CA SER A 78 12.44 2.74 17.39
C SER A 78 13.16 3.90 16.67
N LEU A 79 13.64 3.65 15.45
CA LEU A 79 14.36 4.63 14.64
C LEU A 79 13.45 5.72 14.06
N VAL A 80 12.24 5.35 13.64
CA VAL A 80 11.25 6.32 13.13
C VAL A 80 10.66 7.14 14.27
N LEU A 81 10.32 6.51 15.40
CA LEU A 81 9.76 7.20 16.57
C LEU A 81 10.76 8.17 17.19
N SER A 82 12.05 7.82 17.26
CA SER A 82 13.10 8.73 17.74
C SER A 82 13.29 9.94 16.83
N LYS A 83 13.17 9.78 15.51
CA LYS A 83 13.19 10.90 14.55
C LYS A 83 11.95 11.80 14.69
N ILE A 84 10.76 11.23 14.84
CA ILE A 84 9.51 11.99 15.05
C ILE A 84 9.52 12.72 16.39
N ARG A 85 9.98 12.06 17.47
CA ARG A 85 10.12 12.66 18.79
C ARG A 85 11.05 13.87 18.77
N LYS A 86 12.20 13.79 18.07
CA LYS A 86 13.13 14.91 17.89
C LYS A 86 12.53 16.10 17.15
N ILE A 87 11.66 15.85 16.17
CA ILE A 87 10.94 16.91 15.44
C ILE A 87 9.98 17.65 16.38
N PHE A 88 9.32 16.93 17.29
CA PHE A 88 8.35 17.52 18.23
C PHE A 88 9.03 18.25 19.42
N THR A 89 10.20 17.80 19.86
CA THR A 89 10.94 18.42 20.99
C THR A 89 11.70 19.70 20.64
N PHE A 90 11.75 20.13 19.37
CA PHE A 90 12.48 21.32 18.94
C PHE A 90 11.82 22.65 19.39
N ASN A 91 10.52 22.64 19.69
CA ASN A 91 9.75 23.86 19.99
C ASN A 91 9.62 24.18 21.50
N GLN A 92 10.45 23.58 22.36
CA GLN A 92 10.46 23.85 23.81
C GLN A 92 11.85 24.28 24.30
N THR A 93 12.32 25.44 23.86
CA THR A 93 13.31 26.22 24.62
C THR A 93 12.57 27.10 25.63
N PRO A 94 12.83 27.00 26.94
CA PRO A 94 12.13 27.81 27.94
C PRO A 94 12.53 29.29 27.80
N LEU A 95 11.51 30.15 27.67
CA LEU A 95 11.60 31.62 27.76
C LEU A 95 12.00 32.03 29.19
N LEU A 96 13.24 31.84 29.58
CA LEU A 96 13.78 32.31 30.87
C LEU A 96 15.24 32.74 30.73
N SER A 97 15.47 33.85 30.03
CA SER A 97 16.68 34.66 30.18
C SER A 97 16.41 36.11 29.74
N LEU A 98 15.46 36.77 30.41
CA LEU A 98 15.31 38.22 30.39
C LEU A 98 15.18 38.69 31.84
N SER A 99 16.28 38.55 32.58
CA SER A 99 16.58 39.35 33.75
C SER A 99 17.57 40.42 33.31
N ALA A 100 17.06 41.62 33.07
CA ALA A 100 17.82 42.87 33.08
C ALA A 100 18.00 43.34 34.53
#